data_AF-I4EMB9-F1
#
_entry.id   AF-I4EMB9-F1
#
_cell.length_a   1.000
_cell.length_b   1.000
_cell.length_c   1.000
_cell.angle_alpha   90.00
_cell.angle_beta   90.00
_cell.angle_gamma   90.00
#
_symmetry.space_group_name_H-M   'P 1'
#
loop_
_entity.id
_entity.type
_entity.pdbx_description
1 polymer ?
#
loop_
_entity_poly.entity_id
_entity_poly.type
_entity_poly.pdbx_seq_one_letter_code
_entity_poly.pdbx_strand_id
1 'polypeptide(L)'
;MTQLFSVGPAKPAALTRYRLREQILTRLDPVIRGTVNLVQGGNIVDEALIGGQDDYVGYWVLPHERHLEAGRPRRVIGYNGQTLILASPFDPDPEIGTEYLVSAIAPTEVDRAIETAIADLADVSRIPVRISGLVVDTDKRITLPDGLSHIYGVIKEDDKQTEILPKSWRMLPERRMQLENVIEGDTVTVLGFRPHTPLLWEDSTLDIAPDAVVARAEEILHASRAGGAAVDPDERLRRQIAARQVYEDARKRTAGRIPPNATPIIP
;
A
#
# COMPACT_ATOMS: atom_id res chain seq x y z
N MET A 1 1.80 19.17 -5.81
CA MET A 1 0.66 18.22 -5.80
C MET A 1 0.99 17.20 -4.72
N THR A 2 0.15 17.08 -3.71
CA THR A 2 0.43 16.38 -2.44
C THR A 2 0.42 14.86 -2.64
N GLN A 3 1.42 14.13 -2.12
CA GLN A 3 1.43 12.66 -2.16
C GLN A 3 0.20 12.10 -1.44
N LEU A 4 -0.72 11.50 -2.19
CA LEU A 4 -2.02 10.99 -1.75
C LEU A 4 -2.08 9.46 -1.70
N PHE A 5 -0.99 8.76 -2.05
CA PHE A 5 -0.91 7.31 -1.97
C PHE A 5 -1.32 6.86 -0.56
N SER A 6 -2.38 6.06 -0.48
CA SER A 6 -2.89 5.56 0.79
C SER A 6 -3.27 4.09 0.72
N VAL A 7 -3.01 3.39 1.81
CA VAL A 7 -3.32 1.97 1.99
C VAL A 7 -4.41 1.86 3.05
N GLY A 8 -5.44 1.06 2.80
CA GLY A 8 -6.55 0.80 3.71
C GLY A 8 -7.91 1.05 3.06
N PRO A 9 -9.00 0.64 3.73
CA PRO A 9 -10.34 0.94 3.26
C PRO A 9 -10.51 2.46 3.18
N ALA A 10 -11.27 2.93 2.17
CA ALA A 10 -11.44 4.34 1.86
C ALA A 10 -11.65 5.21 3.12
N LYS A 11 -11.12 6.45 3.06
CA LYS A 11 -11.02 7.42 4.17
C LYS A 11 -12.21 7.35 5.16
N PRO A 12 -11.95 7.39 6.49
CA PRO A 12 -10.74 7.90 7.14
C PRO A 12 -9.71 6.85 7.60
N ALA A 13 -9.94 5.56 7.35
CA ALA A 13 -9.09 4.49 7.89
C ALA A 13 -7.80 4.20 7.08
N ALA A 14 -7.64 4.82 5.90
CA ALA A 14 -6.47 4.64 5.06
C ALA A 14 -5.24 5.41 5.61
N LEU A 15 -4.08 4.76 5.65
CA LEU A 15 -2.80 5.36 5.99
C LEU A 15 -2.13 5.90 4.73
N THR A 16 -1.67 7.16 4.78
CA THR A 16 -0.88 7.76 3.71
C THR A 16 0.53 7.17 3.66
N ARG A 17 1.24 7.37 2.54
CA ARG A 17 2.66 6.99 2.41
C ARG A 17 3.52 7.57 3.54
N TYR A 18 3.26 8.81 3.96
CA TYR A 18 3.94 9.43 5.09
C TYR A 18 3.70 8.66 6.39
N ARG A 19 2.44 8.32 6.71
CA ARG A 19 2.10 7.55 7.91
C ARG A 19 2.62 6.12 7.87
N LEU A 20 2.65 5.48 6.69
CA LEU A 20 3.28 4.18 6.51
C LEU A 20 4.78 4.24 6.79
N ARG A 21 5.49 5.23 6.23
CA ARG A 21 6.92 5.46 6.52
C ARG A 21 7.14 5.66 8.01
N GLU A 22 6.36 6.53 8.65
CA GLU A 22 6.45 6.80 10.09
C GLU A 22 6.30 5.50 10.91
N GLN A 23 5.26 4.71 10.63
CA GLN A 23 5.01 3.45 11.35
C GLN A 23 6.11 2.41 11.13
N ILE A 24 6.67 2.31 9.93
CA ILE A 24 7.77 1.37 9.64
C ILE A 24 9.05 1.86 10.35
N LEU A 25 9.41 3.12 10.16
CA LEU A 25 10.63 3.70 10.74
C LEU A 25 10.65 3.57 12.26
N THR A 26 9.55 3.88 12.94
CA THR A 26 9.44 3.80 14.40
C THR A 26 9.60 2.38 14.97
N ARG A 27 9.44 1.33 14.16
CA ARG A 27 9.69 -0.06 14.57
C ARG A 27 11.15 -0.47 14.38
N LEU A 28 11.83 0.17 13.43
CA LEU A 28 13.21 -0.14 13.08
C LEU A 28 14.22 0.63 13.94
N ASP A 29 13.96 1.93 14.15
CA ASP A 29 14.87 2.85 14.85
C ASP A 29 14.08 3.99 15.53
N PRO A 30 14.64 4.69 16.54
CA PRO A 30 14.04 5.89 17.07
C PRO A 30 13.83 6.93 15.96
N VAL A 31 12.60 7.43 15.86
CA VAL A 31 12.23 8.52 14.96
C VAL A 31 11.98 9.76 15.80
N ILE A 32 12.64 10.85 15.43
CA ILE A 32 12.44 12.15 16.07
C ILE A 32 11.35 12.88 15.30
N ARG A 33 10.37 13.40 16.01
CA ARG A 33 9.30 14.23 15.46
C ARG A 33 9.62 15.68 15.80
N GLY A 34 9.76 16.51 14.78
CA GLY A 34 10.08 17.92 14.94
C GLY A 34 9.01 18.82 14.32
N THR A 35 9.12 20.11 14.61
CA THR A 35 8.28 21.16 14.04
C THR A 35 9.15 22.31 13.56
N VAL A 36 8.91 22.82 12.36
CA VAL A 36 9.66 23.95 11.82
C VAL A 36 9.29 25.23 12.58
N ASN A 37 10.24 25.79 13.35
CA ASN A 37 10.09 27.11 13.97
C ASN A 37 10.45 28.23 12.98
N LEU A 38 11.48 28.01 12.17
CA LEU A 38 11.97 28.95 11.18
C LEU A 38 12.75 28.20 10.08
N VAL A 39 12.76 28.74 8.87
CA VAL A 39 13.69 28.33 7.81
C VAL A 39 14.74 29.42 7.61
N GLN A 40 16.01 29.08 7.80
CA GLN A 40 17.13 30.02 7.70
C GLN A 40 18.14 29.54 6.66
N GLY A 41 18.18 30.23 5.51
CA GLY A 41 19.09 29.87 4.42
C GLY A 41 18.86 28.45 3.89
N GLY A 42 17.60 28.00 3.86
CA GLY A 42 17.23 26.65 3.42
C GLY A 42 17.41 25.54 4.46
N ASN A 43 17.80 25.89 5.69
CA ASN A 43 17.95 24.97 6.81
C ASN A 43 16.76 25.07 7.77
N ILE A 44 16.43 23.97 8.43
CA ILE A 44 15.31 23.92 9.38
C ILE A 44 15.81 24.26 10.78
N VAL A 45 15.22 25.27 11.40
CA VAL A 45 15.38 25.58 12.82
C VAL A 45 14.20 24.99 13.58
N ASP A 46 14.50 24.21 14.60
CA ASP A 46 13.54 23.63 15.54
C ASP A 46 14.09 23.82 16.96
N GLU A 47 13.41 24.67 17.73
CA GLU A 47 13.84 25.08 19.07
C GLU A 47 13.69 23.95 20.10
N ALA A 48 12.86 22.95 19.80
CA ALA A 48 12.61 21.80 20.64
C ALA A 48 13.59 20.65 20.39
N LEU A 49 14.42 20.71 19.34
CA LEU A 49 15.49 19.75 19.13
C LEU A 49 16.57 19.89 20.22
N ILE A 50 17.00 18.75 20.74
CA ILE A 50 18.03 18.66 21.78
C ILE A 50 19.04 17.61 21.32
N GLY A 51 20.33 17.87 21.50
CA GLY A 51 21.39 16.90 21.21
C GLY A 51 22.71 17.56 20.79
N GLY A 52 23.68 16.72 20.47
CA GLY A 52 24.95 17.08 19.86
C GLY A 52 24.95 16.89 18.33
N GLN A 53 26.04 17.30 17.69
CA GLN A 53 26.19 17.21 16.24
C GLN A 53 26.10 15.76 15.73
N ASP A 54 26.67 14.81 16.48
CA ASP A 54 26.72 13.39 16.11
C ASP A 54 25.34 12.70 16.19
N ASP A 55 24.34 13.33 16.83
CA ASP A 55 23.01 12.76 16.99
C ASP A 55 22.16 12.86 15.71
N TYR A 56 22.50 13.77 14.79
CA TYR A 56 21.67 14.10 13.62
C TYR A 56 22.41 14.05 12.29
N VAL A 57 23.73 14.24 12.27
CA VAL A 57 24.48 14.23 11.00
C VAL A 57 24.38 12.86 10.34
N GLY A 58 24.02 12.86 9.06
CA GLY A 58 23.80 11.65 8.27
C GLY A 58 22.36 11.15 8.27
N TYR A 59 21.49 11.67 9.13
CA TYR A 59 20.07 11.33 9.20
C TYR A 59 19.31 11.98 8.04
N TRP A 60 18.05 11.59 7.87
CA TRP A 60 17.14 12.06 6.84
C TRP A 60 15.97 12.80 7.47
N VAL A 61 15.69 14.00 6.94
CA VAL A 61 14.50 14.78 7.23
C VAL A 61 13.42 14.49 6.20
N LEU A 62 12.24 14.13 6.67
CA LEU A 62 11.05 13.90 5.84
C LEU A 62 9.94 14.88 6.26
N PRO A 63 9.52 15.82 5.40
CA PRO A 63 8.47 16.77 5.75
C PRO A 63 7.09 16.09 5.80
N HIS A 64 6.20 16.62 6.64
CA HIS A 64 4.82 16.13 6.78
C HIS A 64 4.07 16.12 5.44
N GLU A 65 3.08 15.25 5.32
CA GLU A 65 2.24 15.08 4.12
C GLU A 65 1.52 16.36 3.65
N ARG A 66 1.51 17.44 4.43
CA ARG A 66 0.91 18.72 4.03
C ARG A 66 1.87 19.59 3.20
N HIS A 67 3.17 19.30 3.27
CA HIS A 67 4.18 20.04 2.53
C HIS A 67 4.16 19.69 1.04
N LEU A 68 4.51 20.64 0.16
CA LEU A 68 4.50 20.43 -1.29
C LEU A 68 5.53 19.39 -1.77
N GLU A 69 6.64 19.27 -1.05
CA GLU A 69 7.66 18.24 -1.27
C GLU A 69 7.53 17.05 -0.30
N ALA A 70 6.32 16.79 0.22
CA ALA A 70 6.04 15.58 0.98
C ALA A 70 6.56 14.34 0.23
N GLY A 71 7.43 13.57 0.89
CA GLY A 71 8.06 12.38 0.31
C GLY A 71 9.40 12.57 -0.38
N ARG A 72 9.95 13.78 -0.41
CA ARG A 72 11.32 14.04 -0.89
C ARG A 72 12.24 14.28 0.31
N PRO A 73 12.90 13.24 0.84
CA PRO A 73 13.72 13.42 2.04
C PRO A 73 14.98 14.25 1.76
N ARG A 74 15.47 14.96 2.77
CA ARG A 74 16.74 15.68 2.72
C ARG A 74 17.71 15.09 3.72
N ARG A 75 18.97 14.95 3.34
CA ARG A 75 20.01 14.46 4.26
C ARG A 75 20.50 15.60 5.14
N VAL A 76 20.66 15.35 6.43
CA VAL A 76 21.29 16.26 7.38
C VAL A 76 22.80 16.14 7.22
N ILE A 77 23.47 17.25 6.92
CA ILE A 77 24.94 17.33 6.76
C ILE A 77 25.61 18.07 7.92
N GLY A 78 24.83 18.72 8.77
CA GLY A 78 25.31 19.44 9.95
C GLY A 78 24.19 19.70 10.93
N TYR A 79 24.56 19.94 12.19
CA TYR A 79 23.64 20.34 13.25
C TYR A 79 24.33 21.30 14.20
N ASN A 80 23.67 22.39 14.55
CA ASN A 80 24.22 23.47 15.40
C ASN A 80 23.38 23.72 16.66
N GLY A 81 22.84 22.66 17.27
CA GLY A 81 22.09 22.72 18.53
C GLY A 81 20.59 22.90 18.37
N GLN A 82 20.12 23.61 17.34
CA GLN A 82 18.69 23.75 17.00
C GLN A 82 18.43 23.80 15.49
N THR A 83 19.47 24.00 14.66
CA THR A 83 19.32 24.03 13.19
C THR A 83 19.84 22.75 12.57
N LEU A 84 18.98 22.07 11.82
CA LEU A 84 19.34 20.98 10.92
C LEU A 84 19.83 21.56 9.60
N ILE A 85 21.11 21.39 9.30
CA ILE A 85 21.72 21.82 8.05
C ILE A 85 21.49 20.75 7.01
N LEU A 86 20.79 21.09 5.93
CA LEU A 86 20.36 20.13 4.92
C LEU A 86 21.33 20.11 3.73
N ALA A 87 21.53 18.93 3.13
CA ALA A 87 22.34 18.78 1.92
C ALA A 87 21.80 19.59 0.74
N SER A 88 20.48 19.78 0.71
CA SER A 88 19.79 20.69 -0.19
C SER A 88 18.52 21.21 0.49
N PRO A 89 18.11 22.47 0.20
CA PRO A 89 16.87 23.01 0.73
C PRO A 89 15.65 22.31 0.14
N PHE A 90 14.49 22.54 0.76
CA PHE A 90 13.20 22.24 0.16
C PHE A 90 12.81 23.38 -0.79
N ASP A 91 12.00 23.07 -1.80
CA ASP A 91 11.44 24.08 -2.70
C ASP A 91 9.94 23.83 -2.95
N PRO A 92 9.04 24.67 -2.40
CA PRO A 92 9.33 25.81 -1.54
C PRO A 92 9.83 25.39 -0.15
N ASP A 93 10.36 26.36 0.59
CA ASP A 93 10.70 26.19 2.00
C ASP A 93 9.45 25.80 2.83
N PRO A 94 9.57 24.93 3.86
CA PRO A 94 8.45 24.57 4.70
C PRO A 94 7.94 25.75 5.52
N GLU A 95 6.63 25.86 5.63
CA GLU A 95 6.00 26.89 6.45
C GLU A 95 6.27 26.64 7.95
N ILE A 96 6.29 27.73 8.74
CA ILE A 96 6.37 27.65 10.20
C ILE A 96 5.21 26.80 10.74
N GLY A 97 5.51 25.88 11.65
CA GLY A 97 4.56 24.90 12.17
C GLY A 97 4.44 23.62 11.35
N THR A 98 5.16 23.49 10.23
CA THR A 98 5.21 22.24 9.47
C THR A 98 5.91 21.15 10.31
N GLU A 99 5.22 20.04 10.54
CA GLU A 99 5.81 18.86 11.18
C GLU A 99 6.80 18.16 10.24
N TYR A 100 7.78 17.46 10.80
CA TYR A 100 8.69 16.60 10.05
C TYR A 100 9.18 15.42 10.90
N LEU A 101 9.72 14.41 10.23
CA LEU A 101 10.40 13.28 10.86
C LEU A 101 11.90 13.36 10.58
N VAL A 102 12.70 12.93 11.57
CA VAL A 102 14.13 12.66 11.39
C VAL A 102 14.40 11.19 11.66
N SER A 103 15.11 10.52 10.76
CA SER A 103 15.47 9.11 10.90
C SER A 103 16.85 8.78 10.33
N ALA A 104 17.55 7.85 10.95
CA ALA A 104 18.82 7.33 10.42
C ALA A 104 18.64 6.50 9.14
N ILE A 105 17.47 5.88 8.98
CA ILE A 105 17.16 5.02 7.83
C ILE A 105 16.78 5.88 6.64
N ALA A 106 17.34 5.59 5.46
CA ALA A 106 16.98 6.29 4.24
C ALA A 106 15.51 6.02 3.88
N PRO A 107 14.65 7.06 3.75
CA PRO A 107 13.23 6.83 3.42
C PRO A 107 13.01 6.15 2.07
N THR A 108 13.98 6.23 1.16
CA THR A 108 13.96 5.51 -0.13
C THR A 108 14.11 3.99 0.04
N GLU A 109 14.78 3.50 1.08
CA GLU A 109 14.82 2.07 1.39
C GLU A 109 13.46 1.59 1.92
N VAL A 110 12.84 2.40 2.78
CA VAL A 110 11.48 2.15 3.28
C VAL A 110 10.47 2.12 2.13
N ASP A 111 10.59 3.04 1.19
CA ASP A 111 9.72 3.09 0.01
C ASP A 111 9.81 1.83 -0.84
N ARG A 112 11.02 1.33 -1.13
CA ARG A 112 11.21 0.08 -1.86
C ARG A 112 10.62 -1.12 -1.11
N ALA A 113 10.74 -1.13 0.22
CA ALA A 113 10.16 -2.18 1.05
C ALA A 113 8.62 -2.12 1.04
N ILE A 114 8.02 -0.93 1.09
CA ILE A 114 6.57 -0.72 0.93
C ILE A 114 6.11 -1.22 -0.45
N GLU A 115 6.80 -0.83 -1.52
CA GLU A 115 6.45 -1.24 -2.88
C GLU A 115 6.52 -2.77 -3.05
N THR A 116 7.57 -3.40 -2.51
CA THR A 116 7.71 -4.87 -2.51
C THR A 116 6.62 -5.53 -1.67
N ALA A 117 6.32 -5.01 -0.48
CA ALA A 117 5.25 -5.51 0.37
C ALA A 117 3.88 -5.44 -0.31
N ILE A 118 3.60 -4.34 -1.00
CA ILE A 118 2.37 -4.17 -1.78
C ILE A 118 2.30 -5.18 -2.92
N ALA A 119 3.39 -5.38 -3.67
CA ALA A 119 3.43 -6.37 -4.74
C ALA A 119 3.13 -7.79 -4.20
N ASP A 120 3.82 -8.19 -3.12
CA ASP A 120 3.61 -9.49 -2.47
C ASP A 120 2.16 -9.68 -1.99
N LEU A 121 1.56 -8.63 -1.42
CA LEU A 121 0.19 -8.67 -0.91
C LEU A 121 -0.86 -8.57 -2.02
N ALA A 122 -0.54 -7.90 -3.13
CA ALA A 122 -1.44 -7.75 -4.26
C ALA A 122 -1.74 -9.09 -4.94
N ASP A 123 -0.74 -9.97 -5.00
CA ASP A 123 -0.87 -11.33 -5.53
C ASP A 123 -1.79 -12.23 -4.69
N VAL A 124 -1.93 -11.93 -3.40
CA VAL A 124 -2.70 -12.73 -2.44
C VAL A 124 -4.06 -12.11 -2.16
N SER A 125 -4.16 -10.78 -2.20
CA SER A 125 -5.41 -10.05 -2.01
C SER A 125 -6.35 -10.27 -3.19
N ARG A 126 -7.64 -10.37 -2.90
CA ARG A 126 -8.70 -10.62 -3.89
C ARG A 126 -9.78 -9.58 -3.66
N ILE A 127 -10.04 -8.77 -4.67
CA ILE A 127 -11.06 -7.73 -4.61
C ILE A 127 -12.34 -8.30 -5.24
N PRO A 128 -13.47 -8.32 -4.52
CA PRO A 128 -14.75 -8.66 -5.11
C PRO A 128 -15.14 -7.57 -6.12
N VAL A 129 -15.55 -7.98 -7.30
CA VAL A 129 -15.94 -7.07 -8.39
C VAL A 129 -17.26 -7.50 -8.99
N ARG A 130 -18.04 -6.48 -9.39
CA ARG A 130 -19.30 -6.62 -10.13
C ARG A 130 -19.07 -6.05 -11.53
N ILE A 131 -19.20 -6.89 -12.54
CA ILE A 131 -19.04 -6.50 -13.94
C ILE A 131 -20.39 -6.65 -14.61
N SER A 132 -20.99 -5.53 -15.02
CA SER A 132 -22.33 -5.47 -15.60
C SER A 132 -22.29 -5.28 -17.12
N GLY A 133 -23.41 -5.59 -17.78
CA GLY A 133 -23.58 -5.35 -19.22
C GLY A 133 -22.81 -6.30 -20.14
N LEU A 134 -22.46 -7.51 -19.68
CA LEU A 134 -21.87 -8.52 -20.55
C LEU A 134 -22.97 -9.12 -21.44
N VAL A 135 -22.80 -9.06 -22.75
CA VAL A 135 -23.81 -9.52 -23.72
C VAL A 135 -23.59 -11.00 -24.06
N VAL A 136 -24.69 -11.76 -24.05
CA VAL A 136 -24.73 -13.18 -24.44
C VAL A 136 -24.69 -13.32 -25.96
N ASP A 137 -23.76 -14.13 -26.46
CA ASP A 137 -23.61 -14.44 -27.88
C ASP A 137 -24.59 -15.52 -28.39
N THR A 138 -24.55 -15.80 -29.69
CA THR A 138 -25.38 -16.82 -30.37
C THR A 138 -25.24 -18.21 -29.75
N ASP A 139 -24.06 -18.53 -29.20
CA ASP A 139 -23.75 -19.82 -28.58
C ASP A 139 -24.12 -19.85 -27.09
N LYS A 140 -24.82 -18.83 -26.57
CA LYS A 140 -25.15 -18.64 -25.15
C LYS A 140 -23.90 -18.51 -24.26
N ARG A 141 -22.85 -17.87 -24.79
CA ARG A 141 -21.61 -17.60 -24.07
C ARG A 141 -21.44 -16.12 -23.82
N ILE A 142 -20.61 -15.83 -22.84
CA ILE A 142 -20.07 -14.49 -22.64
C ILE A 142 -18.55 -14.56 -22.62
N THR A 143 -17.91 -13.47 -23.03
CA THR A 143 -16.47 -13.29 -22.87
C THR A 143 -16.22 -12.49 -21.61
N LEU A 144 -15.34 -13.00 -20.75
CA LEU A 144 -14.98 -12.33 -19.50
C LEU A 144 -13.82 -11.36 -19.73
N PRO A 145 -13.88 -10.14 -19.18
CA PRO A 145 -12.79 -9.19 -19.30
C PRO A 145 -11.54 -9.68 -18.59
N ASP A 146 -10.39 -9.16 -19.01
CA ASP A 146 -9.10 -9.42 -18.37
C ASP A 146 -9.08 -8.98 -16.91
N GLY A 147 -8.19 -9.60 -16.14
CA GLY A 147 -8.01 -9.29 -14.72
C GLY A 147 -8.99 -9.99 -13.78
N LEU A 148 -10.06 -10.62 -14.24
CA LEU A 148 -10.81 -11.55 -13.40
C LEU A 148 -10.04 -12.86 -13.18
N SER A 149 -10.12 -13.37 -11.95
CA SER A 149 -9.51 -14.65 -11.53
C SER A 149 -10.52 -15.74 -11.22
N HIS A 150 -11.64 -15.38 -10.58
CA HIS A 150 -12.67 -16.32 -10.12
C HIS A 150 -14.06 -15.69 -10.29
N ILE A 151 -15.09 -16.53 -10.46
CA ILE A 151 -16.50 -16.12 -10.50
C ILE A 151 -17.23 -16.86 -9.39
N TYR A 152 -18.05 -16.15 -8.61
CA TYR A 152 -18.87 -16.75 -7.56
C TYR A 152 -20.37 -16.55 -7.76
N GLY A 153 -20.78 -15.71 -8.71
CA GLY A 153 -22.19 -15.48 -9.03
C GLY A 153 -22.38 -14.87 -10.41
N VAL A 154 -23.54 -15.14 -10.99
CA VAL A 154 -23.96 -14.59 -12.28
C VAL A 154 -25.42 -14.16 -12.14
N ILE A 155 -25.73 -12.96 -12.59
CA ILE A 155 -27.06 -12.35 -12.51
C ILE A 155 -27.49 -11.99 -13.93
N LYS A 156 -28.64 -12.48 -14.37
CA LYS A 156 -29.28 -12.02 -15.59
C LYS A 156 -29.89 -10.64 -15.34
N GLU A 157 -29.59 -9.67 -16.20
CA GLU A 157 -30.11 -8.31 -16.10
C GLU A 157 -31.51 -8.23 -16.74
N ASP A 158 -32.48 -8.92 -16.13
CA ASP A 158 -33.90 -8.75 -16.41
C ASP A 158 -34.55 -7.80 -15.37
N ASP A 159 -35.85 -7.53 -15.50
CA ASP A 159 -36.61 -6.68 -14.57
C ASP A 159 -36.46 -7.10 -13.09
N LYS A 160 -36.08 -8.36 -12.82
CA LYS A 160 -35.98 -8.95 -11.48
C LYS A 160 -34.54 -9.17 -11.01
N GLN A 161 -33.53 -8.92 -11.85
CA GLN A 161 -32.14 -9.30 -11.61
C GLN A 161 -32.01 -10.76 -11.17
N THR A 162 -32.49 -11.69 -12.00
CA THR A 162 -32.53 -13.12 -11.68
C THR A 162 -31.14 -13.73 -11.55
N GLU A 163 -30.82 -14.34 -10.40
CA GLU A 163 -29.57 -15.08 -10.21
C GLU A 163 -29.55 -16.39 -11.02
N ILE A 164 -28.49 -16.60 -11.79
CA ILE A 164 -28.24 -17.85 -12.52
C ILE A 164 -27.49 -18.80 -11.58
N LEU A 165 -28.13 -19.94 -11.28
CA LEU A 165 -27.59 -20.93 -10.35
C LEU A 165 -26.22 -21.47 -10.80
N PRO A 166 -25.31 -21.81 -9.88
CA PRO A 166 -23.98 -22.35 -10.19
C PRO A 166 -23.94 -23.57 -11.12
N LYS A 167 -25.02 -24.36 -11.18
CA LYS A 167 -25.14 -25.52 -12.07
C LYS A 167 -25.52 -25.15 -13.51
N SER A 168 -26.02 -23.93 -13.71
CA SER A 168 -26.53 -23.40 -14.97
C SER A 168 -25.50 -22.52 -15.69
N TRP A 169 -24.22 -22.65 -15.33
CA TRP A 169 -23.12 -22.06 -16.06
C TRP A 169 -21.84 -22.87 -15.86
N ARG A 170 -20.91 -22.74 -16.80
CA ARG A 170 -19.59 -23.37 -16.71
C ARG A 170 -18.51 -22.54 -17.40
N MET A 171 -17.31 -22.61 -16.87
CA MET A 171 -16.13 -22.01 -17.49
C MET A 171 -15.66 -22.81 -18.69
N LEU A 172 -15.26 -22.09 -19.73
CA LEU A 172 -14.61 -22.59 -20.94
C LEU A 172 -13.22 -21.95 -21.06
N PRO A 173 -12.30 -22.53 -21.88
CA PRO A 173 -11.03 -21.89 -22.23
C PRO A 173 -11.22 -20.52 -22.88
N GLU A 174 -10.13 -19.75 -22.98
CA GLU A 174 -10.13 -18.41 -23.58
C GLU A 174 -11.02 -17.41 -22.83
N ARG A 175 -11.13 -17.57 -21.50
CA ARG A 175 -11.92 -16.68 -20.63
C ARG A 175 -13.41 -16.60 -21.02
N ARG A 176 -13.97 -17.67 -21.59
CA ARG A 176 -15.39 -17.74 -21.93
C ARG A 176 -16.20 -18.44 -20.85
N MET A 177 -17.44 -18.02 -20.68
CA MET A 177 -18.39 -18.70 -19.81
C MET A 177 -19.63 -19.09 -20.60
N GLN A 178 -20.01 -20.36 -20.52
CA GLN A 178 -21.26 -20.87 -21.08
C GLN A 178 -22.38 -20.72 -20.05
N LEU A 179 -23.52 -20.20 -20.47
CA LEU A 179 -24.70 -20.01 -19.63
C LEU A 179 -25.86 -20.88 -20.13
N GLU A 180 -26.65 -21.40 -19.20
CA GLU A 180 -27.95 -22.04 -19.46
C GLU A 180 -29.08 -21.04 -19.15
N ASN A 181 -30.26 -21.26 -19.73
CA ASN A 181 -31.46 -20.43 -19.51
C ASN A 181 -31.30 -18.94 -19.88
N VAL A 182 -30.38 -18.64 -20.79
CA VAL A 182 -30.23 -17.33 -21.46
C VAL A 182 -30.46 -17.47 -22.96
N ILE A 183 -30.75 -16.34 -23.61
CA ILE A 183 -30.86 -16.19 -25.05
C ILE A 183 -29.83 -15.17 -25.56
N GLU A 184 -29.53 -15.23 -26.87
CA GLU A 184 -28.69 -14.24 -27.53
C GLU A 184 -29.23 -12.82 -27.28
N GLY A 185 -28.33 -11.89 -26.96
CA GLY A 185 -28.67 -10.50 -26.69
C GLY A 185 -29.09 -10.20 -25.25
N ASP A 186 -29.31 -11.22 -24.41
CA ASP A 186 -29.44 -11.01 -22.96
C ASP A 186 -28.18 -10.31 -22.41
N THR A 187 -28.35 -9.43 -21.44
CA THR A 187 -27.24 -8.89 -20.65
C THR A 187 -27.14 -9.58 -19.30
N VAL A 188 -25.91 -9.78 -18.84
CA VAL A 188 -25.62 -10.40 -17.55
C VAL A 188 -24.59 -9.59 -16.77
N THR A 189 -24.75 -9.61 -15.46
CA THR A 189 -23.76 -9.16 -14.49
C THR A 189 -23.01 -10.37 -13.95
N VAL A 190 -21.68 -10.33 -13.95
CA VAL A 190 -20.82 -11.32 -13.32
C VAL A 190 -20.28 -10.78 -12.00
N LEU A 191 -20.39 -11.58 -10.96
CA LEU A 191 -19.77 -11.34 -9.65
C LEU A 191 -18.54 -12.23 -9.52
N GLY A 192 -17.39 -11.61 -9.33
CA GLY A 192 -16.12 -12.33 -9.31
C GLY A 192 -15.07 -11.69 -8.43
N PHE A 193 -13.86 -12.22 -8.52
CA PHE A 193 -12.68 -11.70 -7.84
C PHE A 193 -11.62 -11.35 -8.86
N ARG A 194 -10.98 -10.20 -8.69
CA ARG A 194 -9.71 -9.87 -9.34
C ARG A 194 -8.57 -9.89 -8.33
N PRO A 195 -7.33 -10.23 -8.71
CA PRO A 195 -6.18 -9.91 -7.87
C PRO A 195 -6.15 -8.39 -7.66
N HIS A 196 -5.60 -7.94 -6.53
CA HIS A 196 -5.33 -6.52 -6.41
C HIS A 196 -4.28 -6.17 -7.47
N THR A 197 -4.53 -5.17 -8.32
CA THR A 197 -3.47 -4.64 -9.17
C THR A 197 -2.67 -3.65 -8.32
N PRO A 198 -1.33 -3.74 -8.26
CA PRO A 198 -0.54 -2.74 -7.56
C PRO A 198 -0.71 -1.40 -8.30
N LEU A 199 -1.39 -0.46 -7.66
CA LEU A 199 -1.40 0.92 -8.11
C LEU A 199 -0.18 1.60 -7.48
N LEU A 200 0.82 1.91 -8.30
CA LEU A 200 2.10 2.50 -7.85
C LEU A 200 2.13 4.02 -8.00
N TRP A 201 0.98 4.66 -8.21
CA TRP A 201 0.92 6.10 -8.49
C TRP A 201 0.72 6.89 -7.20
N GLU A 202 1.29 8.09 -7.17
CA GLU A 202 1.31 8.97 -5.98
C GLU A 202 -0.08 9.42 -5.51
N ASP A 203 -1.13 9.23 -6.31
CA ASP A 203 -2.52 9.62 -6.04
C ASP A 203 -3.48 8.44 -5.83
N SER A 204 -2.96 7.21 -5.78
CA SER A 204 -3.78 6.00 -5.74
C SER A 204 -4.19 5.57 -4.32
N THR A 205 -5.32 4.86 -4.20
CA THR A 205 -5.76 4.23 -2.95
C THR A 205 -5.78 2.71 -3.14
N LEU A 206 -5.16 2.00 -2.20
CA LEU A 206 -5.02 0.56 -2.22
C LEU A 206 -5.84 -0.05 -1.08
N ASP A 207 -6.81 -0.91 -1.42
CA ASP A 207 -7.67 -1.57 -0.43
C ASP A 207 -6.99 -2.84 0.11
N ILE A 208 -5.89 -2.61 0.82
CA ILE A 208 -5.10 -3.63 1.54
C ILE A 208 -4.98 -3.20 3.00
N ALA A 209 -4.94 -4.16 3.91
CA ALA A 209 -4.78 -3.87 5.33
C ALA A 209 -3.41 -3.20 5.59
N PRO A 210 -3.35 -1.98 6.16
CA PRO A 210 -2.09 -1.24 6.30
C PRO A 210 -1.08 -1.93 7.22
N ASP A 211 -1.57 -2.61 8.24
CA ASP A 211 -0.77 -3.42 9.17
C ASP A 211 -0.02 -4.56 8.45
N ALA A 212 -0.63 -5.18 7.44
CA ALA A 212 0.02 -6.20 6.61
C ALA A 212 1.19 -5.61 5.82
N VAL A 213 1.01 -4.42 5.25
CA VAL A 213 2.05 -3.72 4.48
C VAL A 213 3.21 -3.31 5.40
N VAL A 214 2.91 -2.72 6.56
CA VAL A 214 3.93 -2.33 7.55
C VAL A 214 4.72 -3.54 8.03
N ALA A 215 4.06 -4.63 8.43
CA ALA A 215 4.72 -5.83 8.93
C ALA A 215 5.61 -6.49 7.87
N ARG A 216 5.16 -6.54 6.60
CA ARG A 216 5.96 -7.11 5.51
C ARG A 216 7.15 -6.22 5.15
N ALA A 217 6.96 -4.91 5.09
CA ALA A 217 8.05 -3.98 4.82
C ALA A 217 9.11 -4.02 5.93
N GLU A 218 8.67 -4.10 7.19
CA GLU A 218 9.54 -4.30 8.36
C GLU A 218 10.36 -5.59 8.27
N GLU A 219 9.73 -6.71 7.91
CA GLU A 219 10.42 -8.00 7.69
C GLU A 219 11.51 -7.87 6.61
N ILE A 220 11.19 -7.23 5.48
CA ILE A 220 12.13 -7.00 4.37
C ILE A 220 13.32 -6.16 4.83
N LEU A 221 13.08 -5.08 5.58
CA LEU A 221 14.12 -4.15 6.04
C LEU A 221 15.03 -4.79 7.09
N HIS A 222 14.48 -5.60 8.00
CA HIS A 222 15.28 -6.39 8.94
C HIS A 222 16.15 -7.45 8.22
N ALA A 223 15.61 -8.10 7.20
CA ALA A 223 16.34 -9.09 6.40
C ALA A 223 17.48 -8.45 5.58
N SER A 224 17.26 -7.25 5.04
CA SER A 224 18.22 -6.55 4.17
C SER A 224 19.32 -5.81 4.91
N ARG A 225 19.25 -5.72 6.25
CA ARG A 225 20.15 -4.89 7.08
C ARG A 225 20.11 -3.42 6.69
N ALA A 226 18.95 -2.93 6.26
CA ALA A 226 18.75 -1.50 5.97
C ALA A 226 19.21 -0.67 7.18
N GLY A 227 19.95 0.40 6.91
CA GLY A 227 20.74 1.13 7.90
C GLY A 227 19.90 1.61 9.07
N GLY A 228 20.46 1.54 10.27
CA GLY A 228 19.87 1.98 11.53
C GLY A 228 20.91 1.81 12.64
N ALA A 229 20.54 2.10 13.89
CA ALA A 229 21.42 1.81 15.02
C ALA A 229 21.94 0.36 14.98
N ALA A 230 23.15 0.13 15.46
CA ALA A 230 23.72 -1.22 15.53
C ALA A 230 22.88 -2.09 16.48
N VAL A 231 21.87 -2.79 15.93
CA VAL A 231 21.05 -3.73 16.67
C VAL A 231 21.77 -5.08 16.74
N ASP A 232 21.85 -5.62 17.95
CA ASP A 232 22.31 -6.98 18.24
C ASP A 232 21.65 -7.98 17.25
N PRO A 233 22.44 -8.84 16.55
CA PRO A 233 21.89 -9.87 15.67
C PRO A 233 20.71 -10.65 16.24
N ASP A 234 20.74 -11.00 17.53
CA ASP A 234 19.67 -11.77 18.17
C ASP A 234 18.38 -10.96 18.32
N GLU A 235 18.48 -9.70 18.75
CA GLU A 235 17.33 -8.80 18.86
C GLU A 235 16.70 -8.54 17.49
N ARG A 236 17.53 -8.36 16.46
CA ARG A 236 17.06 -8.22 15.07
C ARG A 236 16.33 -9.47 14.58
N LEU A 237 16.85 -10.67 14.86
CA LEU A 237 16.16 -11.91 14.49
C LEU A 237 14.81 -12.03 15.19
N ARG A 238 14.72 -11.66 16.48
CA ARG A 238 13.44 -11.65 17.22
C ARG A 238 12.44 -10.69 16.59
N ARG A 239 12.85 -9.47 16.23
CA ARG A 239 11.99 -8.48 15.56
C ARG A 239 11.54 -8.98 14.19
N GLN A 240 12.44 -9.58 13.40
CA GLN A 240 12.08 -10.18 12.12
C GLN A 240 11.03 -11.29 12.28
N ILE A 241 11.20 -12.18 13.26
CA ILE A 241 10.24 -13.26 13.53
C ILE A 241 8.88 -12.69 13.95
N ALA A 242 8.87 -11.68 14.84
CA ALA A 242 7.65 -11.02 15.27
C ALA A 242 6.93 -10.32 14.10
N ALA A 243 7.65 -9.57 13.27
CA ALA A 243 7.12 -8.93 12.07
C ALA A 243 6.52 -9.95 11.11
N ARG A 244 7.21 -11.08 10.89
CA ARG A 244 6.71 -12.18 10.06
C ARG A 244 5.43 -12.81 10.62
N GLN A 245 5.33 -13.00 11.94
CA GLN A 245 4.10 -13.53 12.55
C GLN A 245 2.92 -12.58 12.34
N VAL A 246 3.11 -11.29 12.58
CA VAL A 246 2.09 -10.25 12.32
C VAL A 246 1.71 -10.23 10.85
N TYR A 247 2.69 -10.30 9.94
CA TYR A 247 2.46 -10.38 8.50
C TYR A 247 1.64 -11.60 8.13
N GLU A 248 1.98 -12.80 8.60
CA GLU A 248 1.24 -14.02 8.27
C GLU A 248 -0.21 -13.96 8.78
N ASP A 249 -0.44 -13.41 9.97
CA ASP A 249 -1.80 -13.26 10.51
C ASP A 249 -2.59 -12.16 9.80
N ALA A 250 -1.94 -11.07 9.39
CA ALA A 250 -2.57 -10.04 8.56
C ALA A 250 -2.85 -10.58 7.15
N ARG A 251 -1.91 -11.29 6.54
CA ARG A 251 -2.04 -11.96 5.24
C ARG A 251 -3.20 -12.96 5.25
N LYS A 252 -3.38 -13.77 6.29
CA LYS A 252 -4.54 -14.67 6.41
C LYS A 252 -5.88 -13.92 6.46
N ARG A 253 -5.90 -12.71 7.02
CA ARG A 253 -7.10 -11.83 7.04
C ARG A 253 -7.32 -11.14 5.68
N THR A 254 -6.26 -10.73 5.01
CA THR A 254 -6.28 -10.02 3.72
C THR A 254 -6.42 -10.95 2.51
N ALA A 255 -5.98 -12.20 2.63
CA ALA A 255 -6.24 -13.25 1.66
C ALA A 255 -7.75 -13.45 1.59
N GLY A 256 -8.40 -12.71 0.68
CA GLY A 256 -9.82 -12.82 0.44
C GLY A 256 -10.13 -14.29 0.22
N ARG A 257 -10.85 -14.91 1.15
CA ARG A 257 -11.23 -16.31 1.03
C ARG A 257 -12.12 -16.39 -0.20
N ILE A 258 -11.59 -17.00 -1.25
CA ILE A 258 -12.39 -17.40 -2.40
C ILE A 258 -13.46 -18.34 -1.84
N PRO A 259 -14.75 -18.00 -1.96
CA PRO A 259 -15.83 -18.85 -1.52
C PRO A 259 -15.63 -20.26 -2.10
N PRO A 260 -15.90 -21.34 -1.34
CA PRO A 260 -15.70 -22.70 -1.84
C PRO A 260 -16.51 -23.03 -3.10
N ASN A 261 -17.54 -22.23 -3.40
CA ASN A 261 -18.37 -22.31 -4.60
C ASN A 261 -17.91 -21.41 -5.75
N ALA A 262 -16.80 -20.68 -5.61
CA ALA A 262 -16.29 -19.85 -6.70
C ALA A 262 -15.49 -20.71 -7.70
N THR A 263 -15.74 -20.47 -8.98
CA THR A 263 -15.13 -21.20 -10.10
C THR A 263 -13.95 -20.41 -10.66
N PRO A 264 -12.75 -21.02 -10.82
CA PRO A 264 -11.60 -20.35 -11.41
C PRO A 264 -11.82 -20.10 -12.92
N ILE A 265 -11.31 -18.98 -13.42
CA ILE A 265 -11.34 -18.67 -14.86
C ILE A 265 -10.23 -19.43 -15.58
N ILE A 266 -10.56 -20.04 -16.72
CA ILE A 266 -9.62 -20.75 -17.57
C ILE A 266 -9.05 -19.74 -18.59
N PRO A 267 -7.72 -19.52 -18.63
CA PRO A 267 -7.08 -18.65 -19.60
C PRO A 267 -7.35 -19.05 -21.05
#